data_AF-A0A8J4TBL3-F1
#
_entry.id   AF-A0A8J4TBL3-F1
#
_cell.length_a   1.000
_cell.length_b   1.000
_cell.length_c   1.000
_cell.angle_alpha   90.00
_cell.angle_beta   90.00
_cell.angle_gamma   90.00
#
_symmetry.space_group_name_H-M   'P 1'
#
loop_
_entity.id
_entity.type
_entity.pdbx_description
1 polymer ?
#
loop_
_entity_poly.entity_id
_entity_poly.type
_entity_poly.pdbx_seq_one_letter_code
_entity_poly.pdbx_strand_id
1 'polypeptide(L)'
;ADYWKSQPKKFCQYCKCWIADNKPSIEFHERGKNHKQNVAAKIEEIKKNSTDKAKKEEKMSKEFAAMEEAALEAYKEDMKRLKAEAEPSVQAKAKVENFEVEDGAEHDKSKPGDWVQGTTDDGQIYYYNTTTGEVKTKFKERIVTSLGDEGDLGALFKKRKPENGKPRSLRQRGKDD
;
A
#
# COMPACT_ATOMS: atom_id res chain seq x y z
N ALA A 1 46.64 -27.72 11.63
CA ALA A 1 45.74 -27.44 10.48
C ALA A 1 45.68 -25.93 10.31
N ASP A 2 46.31 -25.40 9.27
CA ASP A 2 46.29 -23.96 8.99
C ASP A 2 44.91 -23.55 8.47
N TYR A 3 44.20 -22.81 9.32
CA TYR A 3 42.87 -22.29 9.04
C TYR A 3 42.99 -21.05 8.15
N TRP A 4 42.82 -21.23 6.84
CA TRP A 4 42.74 -20.11 5.91
C TRP A 4 41.45 -19.32 6.17
N LYS A 5 41.60 -18.11 6.71
CA LYS A 5 40.53 -17.13 6.84
C LYS A 5 40.39 -16.36 5.53
N SER A 6 39.20 -16.36 4.94
CA SER A 6 38.89 -15.51 3.79
C SER A 6 39.02 -14.03 4.16
N GLN A 7 39.53 -13.22 3.24
CA GLN A 7 39.60 -11.77 3.42
C GLN A 7 38.18 -11.16 3.47
N PRO A 8 37.87 -10.30 4.46
CA PRO A 8 36.59 -9.62 4.52
C PRO A 8 36.40 -8.68 3.33
N LYS A 9 35.15 -8.54 2.88
CA LYS A 9 34.76 -7.65 1.76
C LYS A 9 33.69 -6.67 2.22
N LYS A 10 33.77 -5.42 1.76
CA LYS A 10 32.79 -4.35 2.01
C LYS A 10 31.93 -4.13 0.77
N PHE A 11 30.62 -3.96 0.96
CA PHE A 11 29.70 -3.64 -0.12
C PHE A 11 29.48 -2.13 -0.22
N CYS A 12 29.64 -1.56 -1.41
CA CYS A 12 29.30 -0.17 -1.67
C CYS A 12 27.86 -0.05 -2.20
N GLN A 13 27.01 0.71 -1.51
CA GLN A 13 25.60 0.88 -1.88
C GLN A 13 25.41 1.72 -3.15
N TYR A 14 26.27 2.71 -3.38
CA TYR A 14 26.18 3.61 -4.53
C TYR A 14 26.69 2.99 -5.84
N CYS A 15 27.72 2.14 -5.75
CA CYS A 15 28.30 1.45 -6.90
C CYS A 15 27.83 0.00 -7.04
N LYS A 16 27.08 -0.52 -6.06
CA LYS A 16 26.56 -1.90 -6.01
C LYS A 16 27.63 -2.96 -6.26
N CYS A 17 28.82 -2.79 -5.69
CA CYS A 17 29.95 -3.72 -5.85
C CYS A 17 30.59 -4.10 -4.51
N TRP A 18 31.22 -5.28 -4.48
CA TRP A 18 32.00 -5.76 -3.34
C TRP A 18 33.47 -5.36 -3.52
N ILE A 19 34.04 -4.72 -2.50
CA ILE A 19 35.41 -4.22 -2.43
C ILE A 19 36.13 -5.00 -1.32
N ALA A 20 37.45 -5.16 -1.41
CA ALA A 20 38.21 -5.72 -0.30
C ALA A 20 38.17 -4.80 0.93
N ASP A 21 38.11 -5.36 2.13
CA ASP A 21 38.05 -4.60 3.39
C ASP A 21 39.44 -4.11 3.83
N ASN A 22 40.19 -3.49 2.91
CA ASN A 22 41.45 -2.82 3.19
C ASN A 22 41.31 -1.31 2.94
N LYS A 23 41.80 -0.51 3.88
CA LYS A 23 41.68 0.97 3.86
C LYS A 23 42.09 1.59 2.50
N PRO A 24 43.22 1.19 1.88
CA PRO A 24 43.62 1.76 0.59
C PRO A 24 42.66 1.47 -0.56
N SER A 25 42.07 0.26 -0.62
CA SER A 25 41.13 -0.08 -1.70
C SER A 25 39.77 0.61 -1.52
N ILE A 26 39.32 0.77 -0.27
CA ILE A 26 38.08 1.50 0.04
C ILE A 26 38.26 2.96 -0.35
N GLU A 27 39.36 3.57 0.07
CA GLU A 27 39.70 4.96 -0.24
C GLU A 27 39.84 5.22 -1.74
N PHE A 28 40.45 4.32 -2.50
CA PHE A 28 40.53 4.43 -3.95
C PHE A 28 39.15 4.32 -4.61
N HIS A 29 38.30 3.44 -4.10
CA HIS A 29 36.93 3.29 -4.57
C HIS A 29 36.09 4.54 -4.29
N GLU A 30 36.12 5.06 -3.06
CA GLU A 30 35.40 6.27 -2.65
C GLU A 30 35.88 7.51 -3.39
N ARG A 31 37.18 7.62 -3.66
CA ARG A 31 37.73 8.71 -4.48
C ARG A 31 37.47 8.56 -5.98
N GLY A 32 37.00 7.39 -6.42
CA GLY A 32 36.67 7.09 -7.80
C GLY A 32 35.60 8.02 -8.38
N LYS A 33 35.77 8.42 -9.65
CA LYS A 33 34.88 9.38 -10.32
C LYS A 33 33.43 8.89 -10.39
N ASN A 34 33.22 7.61 -10.73
CA ASN A 34 31.88 7.02 -10.80
C ASN A 34 31.20 6.96 -9.42
N HIS A 35 31.95 6.66 -8.35
CA HIS A 35 31.40 6.65 -6.99
C HIS A 35 30.91 8.04 -6.59
N LYS A 36 31.77 9.05 -6.74
CA LYS A 36 31.42 10.45 -6.44
C LYS A 36 30.22 10.95 -7.24
N GLN A 37 30.16 10.64 -8.53
CA GLN A 37 29.03 11.02 -9.39
C GLN A 37 27.73 10.35 -8.94
N ASN A 38 27.75 9.05 -8.64
CA ASN A 38 26.57 8.33 -8.15
C ASN A 38 26.10 8.89 -6.79
N VAL A 39 27.03 9.23 -5.90
CA VAL A 39 26.73 9.84 -4.60
C VAL A 39 26.11 11.24 -4.79
N ALA A 40 26.71 12.09 -5.62
CA ALA A 40 26.18 13.43 -5.91
C ALA A 40 24.78 13.37 -6.53
N ALA A 41 24.58 12.51 -7.54
CA ALA A 41 23.28 12.29 -8.15
C ALA A 41 22.23 11.81 -7.12
N LYS A 42 22.63 10.92 -6.20
CA LYS A 42 21.72 10.44 -5.15
C LYS A 42 21.36 11.53 -4.14
N ILE A 43 22.32 12.39 -3.78
CA ILE A 43 22.08 13.53 -2.89
C ILE A 43 21.12 14.53 -3.56
N GLU A 44 21.29 14.82 -4.85
CA GLU A 44 20.38 15.67 -5.60
C GLU A 44 18.97 15.07 -5.71
N GLU A 45 18.87 13.76 -5.96
CA GLU A 45 17.60 13.04 -5.97
C GLU A 45 16.87 13.16 -4.63
N ILE A 46 17.58 12.98 -3.51
CA ILE A 46 16.99 13.12 -2.16
C ILE A 46 16.49 14.54 -1.93
N LYS A 47 17.26 15.57 -2.32
CA LYS A 47 16.86 16.98 -2.17
C LYS A 47 15.61 17.31 -3.00
N LYS A 48 15.57 16.89 -4.26
CA LYS A 48 14.39 17.08 -5.15
C LYS A 48 13.17 16.34 -4.59
N ASN A 49 13.34 15.09 -4.18
CA ASN A 49 12.25 14.32 -3.57
C ASN A 49 11.75 14.98 -2.28
N SER A 50 12.62 15.59 -1.47
CA SER A 50 12.20 16.33 -0.28
C SER A 50 11.35 17.55 -0.64
N THR A 51 11.76 18.37 -1.61
CA THR A 51 10.98 19.54 -2.02
C THR A 51 9.67 19.16 -2.69
N ASP A 52 9.67 18.10 -3.50
CA ASP A 52 8.48 17.62 -4.18
C ASP A 52 7.49 16.97 -3.21
N LYS A 53 7.98 16.27 -2.18
CA LYS A 53 7.12 15.75 -1.10
C LYS A 53 6.45 16.89 -0.33
N ALA A 54 7.20 17.91 0.07
CA ALA A 54 6.62 19.08 0.74
C ALA A 54 5.54 19.78 -0.12
N LYS A 55 5.82 19.99 -1.42
CA LYS A 55 4.84 20.57 -2.35
C LYS A 55 3.63 19.68 -2.59
N LYS A 56 3.82 18.36 -2.66
CA LYS A 56 2.72 17.40 -2.82
C LYS A 56 1.86 17.38 -1.58
N GLU A 57 2.45 17.32 -0.39
CA GLU A 57 1.73 17.33 0.88
C GLU A 57 0.92 18.62 1.07
N GLU A 58 1.47 19.78 0.68
CA GLU A 58 0.73 21.06 0.68
C GLU A 58 -0.46 21.04 -0.28
N LYS A 59 -0.32 20.43 -1.47
CA LYS A 59 -1.44 20.29 -2.42
C LYS A 59 -2.48 19.30 -1.91
N MET A 60 -2.04 18.15 -1.40
CA MET A 60 -2.92 17.13 -0.83
C MET A 60 -3.70 17.68 0.36
N SER A 61 -3.08 18.49 1.23
CA SER A 61 -3.78 19.09 2.38
C SER A 61 -4.78 20.15 1.95
N LYS A 62 -4.49 20.95 0.93
CA LYS A 62 -5.45 21.90 0.33
C LYS A 62 -6.63 21.19 -0.31
N GLU A 63 -6.38 20.13 -1.08
CA GLU A 63 -7.42 19.31 -1.69
C GLU A 63 -8.29 18.62 -0.64
N PHE A 64 -7.68 18.14 0.45
CA PHE A 64 -8.40 17.54 1.56
C PHE A 64 -9.27 18.57 2.30
N ALA A 65 -8.74 19.76 2.58
CA ALA A 65 -9.52 20.83 3.21
C ALA A 65 -10.72 21.28 2.35
N ALA A 66 -10.54 21.40 1.03
CA ALA A 66 -11.63 21.74 0.11
C ALA A 66 -12.70 20.63 0.06
N MET A 67 -12.29 19.36 0.13
CA MET A 67 -13.20 18.22 0.19
C MET A 67 -13.99 18.20 1.50
N GLU A 68 -13.34 18.47 2.64
CA GLU A 68 -13.99 18.57 3.95
C GLU A 68 -15.00 19.72 3.99
N GLU A 69 -14.66 20.88 3.42
CA GLU A 69 -15.58 22.02 3.35
C GLU A 69 -16.82 21.69 2.51
N ALA A 70 -16.63 21.14 1.31
CA ALA A 70 -17.73 20.73 0.44
C ALA A 70 -18.63 19.66 1.09
N ALA A 71 -18.03 18.71 1.82
CA ALA A 71 -18.79 17.70 2.55
C ALA A 71 -19.65 18.32 3.66
N LEU A 72 -19.09 19.26 4.43
CA LEU A 72 -19.83 19.96 5.48
C LEU A 72 -20.91 20.89 4.92
N GLU A 73 -20.68 21.51 3.77
CA GLU A 73 -21.68 22.33 3.10
C GLU A 73 -22.85 21.50 2.59
N ALA A 74 -22.58 20.41 1.87
CA ALA A 74 -23.62 19.48 1.43
C ALA A 74 -24.44 18.92 2.62
N TYR A 75 -23.78 18.61 3.73
CA TYR A 75 -24.47 18.21 4.96
C TYR A 75 -25.34 19.33 5.54
N LYS A 76 -24.84 20.57 5.58
CA LYS A 76 -25.63 21.73 6.03
C LYS A 76 -26.84 21.99 5.14
N GLU A 77 -26.68 21.85 3.83
CA GLU A 77 -27.77 22.00 2.86
C GLU A 77 -28.82 20.91 3.05
N ASP A 78 -28.40 19.66 3.24
CA ASP A 78 -29.31 18.57 3.57
C ASP A 78 -30.08 18.83 4.88
N MET A 79 -29.38 19.28 5.93
CA MET A 79 -30.01 19.65 7.20
C MET A 79 -30.97 20.84 7.08
N LYS A 80 -30.72 21.79 6.16
CA LYS A 80 -31.64 22.89 5.87
C LYS A 80 -32.84 22.42 5.07
N ARG A 81 -32.64 21.55 4.08
CA ARG A 81 -33.72 20.94 3.29
C ARG A 81 -34.63 20.12 4.19
N LEU A 82 -34.09 19.27 5.05
CA LEU A 82 -34.87 18.48 6.01
C LEU A 82 -35.69 19.39 6.97
N LYS A 83 -35.13 20.53 7.39
CA LYS A 83 -35.86 21.52 8.20
C LYS A 83 -36.96 22.25 7.41
N ALA A 84 -36.74 22.53 6.13
CA ALA A 84 -37.73 23.18 5.26
C ALA A 84 -38.84 22.21 4.81
N GLU A 85 -38.51 20.94 4.60
CA GLU A 85 -39.48 19.86 4.32
C GLU A 85 -40.32 19.51 5.56
N ALA A 86 -39.84 19.84 6.76
CA ALA A 86 -40.63 19.77 8.00
C ALA A 86 -41.65 20.91 8.18
N GLU A 87 -41.57 21.99 7.37
CA GLU A 87 -42.58 23.07 7.34
C GLU A 87 -43.18 23.26 5.94
N PRO A 88 -44.09 22.36 5.54
CA PRO A 88 -45.40 22.84 5.13
C PRO A 88 -46.57 22.15 5.86
N SER A 89 -47.43 23.00 6.43
CA SER A 89 -48.74 22.73 7.02
C SER A 89 -49.69 21.96 6.07
N VAL A 90 -50.09 20.76 6.49
CA VAL A 90 -51.36 20.02 6.23
C VAL A 90 -52.19 20.34 4.97
N GLN A 91 -52.25 19.38 4.02
CA GLN A 91 -53.48 18.65 3.60
C GLN A 91 -53.23 17.56 2.51
N ALA A 92 -53.39 16.30 2.93
CA ALA A 92 -53.91 15.11 2.23
C ALA A 92 -53.35 14.66 0.85
N LYS A 93 -52.59 13.55 0.83
CA LYS A 93 -53.11 12.19 0.55
C LYS A 93 -52.03 11.13 0.77
N ALA A 94 -52.41 10.12 1.56
CA ALA A 94 -51.61 8.96 1.88
C ALA A 94 -51.28 8.11 0.65
N LYS A 95 -49.99 7.82 0.46
CA LYS A 95 -49.47 6.46 0.20
C LYS A 95 -47.95 6.48 0.40
N VAL A 96 -47.52 6.10 1.60
CA VAL A 96 -46.14 5.70 1.87
C VAL A 96 -46.22 4.35 2.56
N GLU A 97 -45.65 3.35 1.91
CA GLU A 97 -45.31 2.07 2.51
C GLU A 97 -44.27 2.32 3.60
N ASN A 98 -44.54 1.78 4.79
CA ASN A 98 -43.68 1.83 5.96
C ASN A 98 -42.29 1.24 5.67
N PHE A 99 -41.24 2.00 5.95
CA PHE A 99 -40.01 1.44 6.48
C PHE A 99 -39.63 2.25 7.71
N GLU A 100 -40.05 1.74 8.87
CA GLU A 100 -39.76 2.28 10.19
C GLU A 100 -38.39 1.78 10.64
N VAL A 101 -37.54 2.69 11.12
CA VAL A 101 -36.45 2.36 12.03
C VAL A 101 -36.72 3.12 13.32
N GLU A 102 -37.12 2.37 14.34
CA GLU A 102 -37.40 2.85 15.69
C GLU A 102 -36.10 2.92 16.50
N ASP A 103 -35.90 4.05 17.17
CA ASP A 103 -34.96 4.23 18.28
C ASP A 103 -35.79 4.54 19.53
N GLY A 104 -35.72 3.68 20.55
CA GLY A 104 -36.53 3.85 21.75
C GLY A 104 -36.33 2.81 22.85
N ALA A 105 -35.54 3.21 23.85
CA ALA A 105 -35.68 2.92 25.28
C ALA A 105 -35.21 1.57 25.88
N GLU A 106 -34.32 1.77 26.85
CA GLU A 106 -33.88 0.92 27.95
C GLU A 106 -35.00 0.18 28.72
N HIS A 107 -34.86 -1.14 28.92
CA HIS A 107 -35.33 -1.83 30.13
C HIS A 107 -34.54 -3.12 30.42
N ASP A 108 -34.01 -3.15 31.64
CA ASP A 108 -33.49 -4.26 32.42
C ASP A 108 -34.35 -5.54 32.37
N LYS A 109 -33.75 -6.65 31.91
CA LYS A 109 -33.68 -7.98 32.59
C LYS A 109 -33.25 -9.06 31.61
N SER A 110 -32.12 -9.69 31.96
CA SER A 110 -31.44 -10.75 31.22
C SER A 110 -32.33 -11.96 30.89
N LYS A 111 -32.37 -12.31 29.60
CA LYS A 111 -32.72 -13.63 29.05
C LYS A 111 -31.77 -13.97 27.89
N PRO A 112 -31.49 -15.25 27.62
CA PRO A 112 -30.32 -15.65 26.86
C PRO A 112 -30.49 -15.46 25.35
N GLY A 113 -29.88 -14.40 24.83
CA GLY A 113 -29.04 -14.44 23.62
C GLY A 113 -29.72 -14.39 22.25
N ASP A 114 -30.35 -13.27 21.90
CA ASP A 114 -30.73 -12.95 20.52
C ASP A 114 -29.51 -12.46 19.71
N TRP A 115 -28.76 -13.39 19.15
CA TRP A 115 -27.72 -13.08 18.15
C TRP A 115 -28.38 -12.97 16.77
N VAL A 116 -28.36 -11.78 16.16
CA VAL A 116 -28.95 -11.55 14.84
C VAL A 116 -27.87 -11.65 13.76
N GLN A 117 -28.17 -12.39 12.68
CA GLN A 117 -27.25 -12.62 11.56
C GLN A 117 -27.45 -11.57 10.46
N GLY A 118 -26.40 -10.80 10.14
CA GLY A 118 -26.35 -9.88 9.01
C GLY A 118 -25.36 -10.35 7.94
N THR A 119 -25.60 -9.95 6.68
CA THR A 119 -24.65 -10.18 5.57
C THR A 119 -24.27 -8.84 4.97
N THR A 120 -22.98 -8.56 4.93
CA THR A 120 -22.41 -7.36 4.29
C THR A 120 -22.43 -7.51 2.77
N ASP A 121 -22.36 -6.41 2.01
CA ASP A 121 -22.31 -6.38 0.54
C ASP A 121 -21.18 -7.24 -0.06
N ASP A 122 -20.07 -7.39 0.69
CA ASP A 122 -18.95 -8.29 0.39
C ASP A 122 -19.24 -9.80 0.64
N GLY A 123 -20.48 -10.16 0.99
CA GLY A 123 -20.88 -11.54 1.28
C GLY A 123 -20.36 -12.11 2.60
N GLN A 124 -19.86 -11.25 3.50
CA GLN A 124 -19.36 -11.64 4.81
C GLN A 124 -20.50 -11.69 5.83
N ILE A 125 -20.61 -12.83 6.54
CA ILE A 125 -21.64 -13.04 7.57
C ILE A 125 -21.11 -12.53 8.91
N TYR A 126 -21.87 -11.63 9.55
CA TYR A 126 -21.59 -11.13 10.89
C TYR A 126 -22.79 -11.35 11.81
N TYR A 127 -22.50 -11.46 13.11
CA TYR A 127 -23.52 -11.57 14.15
C TYR A 127 -23.43 -10.35 15.05
N TYR A 128 -24.53 -9.65 15.27
CA TYR A 128 -24.60 -8.55 16.21
C TYR A 128 -25.56 -8.92 17.34
N ASN A 129 -25.15 -8.66 18.56
CA ASN A 129 -25.98 -8.86 19.72
C ASN A 129 -26.66 -7.53 20.07
N THR A 130 -27.98 -7.48 19.94
CA THR A 130 -28.80 -6.28 20.22
C THR A 130 -28.78 -5.88 21.70
N THR A 131 -28.39 -6.79 22.61
CA THR A 131 -28.35 -6.52 24.06
C THR A 131 -27.00 -6.05 24.56
N THR A 132 -25.89 -6.49 23.95
CA THR A 132 -24.53 -6.12 24.41
C THR A 132 -23.81 -5.15 23.48
N GLY A 133 -24.36 -4.87 22.29
CA GLY A 133 -23.68 -4.07 21.26
C GLY A 133 -22.42 -4.72 20.70
N GLU A 134 -22.16 -5.99 21.06
CA GLU A 134 -21.00 -6.73 20.57
C GLU A 134 -21.25 -7.24 19.16
N VAL A 135 -20.34 -6.90 18.25
CA VAL A 135 -20.29 -7.47 16.90
C VAL A 135 -19.24 -8.57 16.84
N LYS A 136 -19.63 -9.75 16.36
CA LYS A 136 -18.72 -10.88 16.08
C LYS A 136 -18.81 -11.22 14.60
N THR A 137 -17.72 -10.96 13.88
CA THR A 137 -17.59 -11.37 12.48
C THR A 137 -17.04 -12.80 12.43
N LYS A 138 -17.65 -13.68 11.63
CA LYS A 138 -17.00 -14.97 11.33
C LYS A 138 -16.09 -14.76 10.14
N PHE A 139 -14.83 -14.43 10.43
CA PHE A 139 -13.79 -14.42 9.42
C PHE A 139 -13.58 -15.87 8.95
N LYS A 140 -14.04 -16.18 7.73
CA LYS A 140 -13.74 -17.46 7.10
C LYS A 140 -12.28 -17.38 6.66
N GLU A 141 -11.37 -17.80 7.55
CA GLU A 141 -9.96 -17.97 7.24
C GLU A 141 -9.84 -18.90 6.03
N ARG A 142 -9.66 -18.32 4.84
CA ARG A 142 -9.16 -19.05 3.68
C ARG A 142 -7.69 -19.29 3.94
N ILE A 143 -7.38 -20.41 4.58
CA ILE A 143 -6.02 -20.93 4.62
C ILE A 143 -5.64 -21.24 3.18
N VAL A 144 -4.74 -20.43 2.60
CA VAL A 144 -4.11 -20.74 1.32
C VAL A 144 -3.07 -21.82 1.61
N THR A 145 -3.53 -23.06 1.84
CA THR A 145 -2.65 -24.19 2.23
C THR A 145 -1.79 -24.71 1.08
N SER A 146 -1.99 -24.19 -0.13
CA SER A 146 -1.10 -24.43 -1.26
C SER A 146 -1.31 -23.33 -2.29
N LEU A 147 -0.28 -22.55 -2.58
CA LEU A 147 -0.10 -22.06 -3.94
C LEU A 147 -0.02 -23.34 -4.79
N GLY A 148 -1.10 -23.66 -5.50
CA GLY A 148 -1.14 -24.80 -6.40
C GLY A 148 -0.01 -24.68 -7.41
N ASP A 149 0.77 -25.76 -7.51
CA ASP A 149 1.69 -26.02 -8.61
C ASP A 149 0.84 -26.31 -9.86
N GLU A 150 0.30 -25.26 -10.46
CA GLU A 150 -0.42 -25.34 -11.73
C GLU A 150 0.32 -24.48 -12.74
N GLY A 151 1.33 -25.09 -13.35
CA GLY A 151 2.12 -24.47 -14.38
C GLY A 151 3.42 -25.18 -14.73
N ASP A 152 3.44 -26.52 -14.70
CA ASP A 152 4.35 -27.32 -15.52
C ASP A 152 4.08 -27.05 -17.00
N LEU A 153 4.50 -25.88 -17.47
CA LEU A 153 4.81 -25.61 -18.86
C LEU A 153 6.23 -25.09 -18.85
N GLY A 154 7.16 -26.06 -18.94
CA GLY A 154 8.60 -25.91 -18.83
C GLY A 154 9.13 -24.53 -19.22
N ALA A 155 9.76 -23.87 -18.26
CA ALA A 155 10.65 -22.74 -18.51
C ALA A 155 11.88 -23.23 -19.28
N LEU A 156 11.71 -23.53 -20.58
CA LEU A 156 12.82 -23.77 -21.49
C LEU A 156 13.48 -22.41 -21.70
N PHE A 157 14.59 -22.18 -20.99
CA PHE A 157 15.41 -20.99 -21.14
C PHE A 157 16.00 -20.97 -22.58
N LYS A 158 15.24 -20.44 -23.53
CA LYS A 158 15.70 -20.27 -24.92
C LYS A 158 16.86 -19.27 -24.89
N LYS A 159 18.08 -19.76 -25.08
CA LYS A 159 19.21 -18.93 -25.50
C LYS A 159 18.81 -18.18 -26.77
N ARG A 160 18.73 -16.85 -26.69
CA ARG A 160 18.53 -16.00 -27.87
C ARG A 160 19.73 -16.20 -28.79
N LYS A 161 19.50 -16.71 -29.99
CA LYS A 161 20.53 -16.73 -31.04
C LYS A 161 20.79 -15.29 -31.49
N PRO A 162 22.05 -14.82 -31.54
CA PRO A 162 22.34 -13.55 -32.16
C PRO A 162 22.04 -13.64 -33.66
N GLU A 163 21.37 -12.61 -34.20
CA GLU A 163 20.91 -12.50 -35.59
C GLU A 163 22.03 -12.63 -36.65
N ASN A 164 23.31 -12.65 -36.24
CA ASN A 164 24.43 -12.70 -37.16
C ASN A 164 25.58 -13.65 -36.73
N GLY A 165 25.27 -14.75 -36.01
CA GLY A 165 26.19 -15.89 -35.83
C GLY A 165 27.52 -15.64 -35.10
N LYS A 166 27.79 -14.44 -34.59
CA LYS A 166 29.06 -14.10 -33.92
C LYS A 166 28.88 -14.09 -32.39
N PRO A 167 29.67 -14.86 -31.61
CA PRO A 167 29.63 -14.80 -30.16
C PRO A 167 30.13 -13.42 -29.68
N ARG A 168 29.50 -12.90 -28.62
CA ARG A 168 29.85 -11.61 -28.00
C ARG A 168 31.30 -11.68 -27.53
N SER A 169 32.17 -10.84 -28.09
CA SER A 169 33.61 -10.91 -27.91
C SER A 169 34.05 -10.74 -26.46
N LEU A 170 34.93 -11.64 -26.02
CA LEU A 170 35.77 -11.51 -24.84
C LEU A 170 36.69 -10.30 -25.08
N ARG A 171 36.63 -9.26 -24.25
CA ARG A 171 37.49 -8.07 -24.40
C ARG A 171 38.97 -8.49 -24.32
N GLN A 172 39.65 -8.50 -25.45
CA GLN A 172 41.10 -8.65 -25.53
C GLN A 172 41.73 -7.30 -25.17
N ARG A 173 42.53 -7.28 -24.10
CA ARG A 173 43.36 -6.13 -23.73
C ARG A 173 44.53 -6.08 -24.70
N GLY A 174 44.59 -5.06 -25.55
CA GLY A 174 45.76 -4.78 -26.39
C GLY A 174 46.99 -4.51 -25.53
N LYS A 175 48.10 -5.14 -25.91
CA LYS A 175 49.46 -4.70 -25.56
C LYS A 175 49.78 -3.59 -26.55
N ASP A 176 50.05 -2.40 -26.04
CA ASP A 176 50.69 -1.34 -26.80
C ASP A 176 52.08 -1.15 -26.17
N ASP A 177 53.11 -1.31 -27.02
CA ASP A 177 54.50 -0.89 -26.79
C ASP A 177 54.61 0.64 -26.65
#